data_AF-A0AAW0JQB8-F1
#
_entry.id   AF-A0AAW0JQB8-F1
#
_cell.length_a   1.000
_cell.length_b   1.000
_cell.length_c   1.000
_cell.angle_alpha   90.00
_cell.angle_beta   90.00
_cell.angle_gamma   90.00
#
_symmetry.space_group_name_H-M   'P 1'
#
loop_
_entity.id
_entity.type
_entity.pdbx_description
1 polymer ?
#
loop_
_entity_poly.entity_id
_entity_poly.type
_entity_poly.pdbx_seq_one_letter_code
_entity_poly.pdbx_strand_id
1 'polypeptide(L)'
;MCVVCGEQVETISHLFWFCDHAKEVWSSCKLSFPFEIFPSWDYMDVIWHLQKWEEARPEIVERTVMISGGIWKNRNEARHGDTFISYPTFSNFVILNNLLKERSLRIYNRRSLMRREMHVTFKF
;
A
#
# COMPACT_ATOMS: atom_id res chain seq x y z
N MET A 1 -19.08 -1.78 -5.81
CA MET A 1 -18.21 -1.29 -6.89
C MET A 1 -17.03 -0.57 -6.25
N CYS A 2 -15.83 -0.68 -6.82
CA CYS A 2 -14.61 -0.04 -6.34
C CYS A 2 -14.80 1.48 -6.32
N VAL A 3 -14.67 2.10 -5.15
CA VAL A 3 -14.86 3.56 -5.03
C VAL A 3 -13.76 4.36 -5.71
N VAL A 4 -12.61 3.70 -5.96
CA VAL A 4 -11.45 4.33 -6.59
C VAL A 4 -11.58 4.34 -8.12
N CYS A 5 -11.79 3.18 -8.74
CA CYS A 5 -11.85 3.09 -10.21
C CYS A 5 -13.28 3.08 -10.79
N GLY A 6 -14.30 2.73 -10.01
CA GLY A 6 -15.68 2.63 -10.50
C GLY A 6 -15.97 1.43 -11.42
N GLU A 7 -15.00 0.56 -11.71
CA GLU A 7 -15.15 -0.47 -12.75
C GLU A 7 -15.44 -1.88 -12.23
N GLN A 8 -14.75 -2.31 -11.17
CA GLN A 8 -14.81 -3.69 -10.67
C GLN A 8 -15.44 -3.77 -9.27
N VAL A 9 -15.77 -4.98 -8.82
CA VAL A 9 -16.14 -5.20 -7.41
C VAL A 9 -14.93 -4.90 -6.53
N GLU A 10 -15.16 -4.14 -5.46
CA GLU A 10 -14.08 -3.82 -4.52
C GLU A 10 -13.74 -5.06 -3.68
N THR A 11 -12.49 -5.51 -3.79
CA THR A 11 -11.89 -6.50 -2.91
C THR A 11 -10.52 -5.98 -2.44
N ILE A 12 -9.96 -6.55 -1.38
CA ILE A 12 -8.61 -6.20 -0.90
C ILE A 12 -7.59 -6.33 -2.04
N SER A 13 -7.61 -7.49 -2.72
CA SER A 13 -6.66 -7.78 -3.80
C SER A 13 -6.87 -6.85 -4.99
N HIS A 14 -8.12 -6.52 -5.34
CA HIS A 14 -8.38 -5.51 -6.36
C HIS A 14 -7.84 -4.15 -5.95
N LEU A 15 -8.19 -3.66 -4.76
CA LEU A 15 -7.81 -2.34 -4.26
C LEU A 15 -6.30 -2.14 -4.25
N PHE A 16 -5.52 -3.15 -3.87
CA PHE A 16 -4.06 -3.02 -3.79
C PHE A 16 -3.32 -3.40 -5.06
N TRP A 17 -3.75 -4.41 -5.81
CA TRP A 17 -2.90 -5.01 -6.85
C TRP A 17 -3.46 -4.85 -8.26
N PHE A 18 -4.78 -4.91 -8.42
CA PHE A 18 -5.41 -5.03 -9.74
C PHE A 18 -6.16 -3.79 -10.20
N CYS A 19 -6.48 -2.87 -9.29
CA CYS A 19 -7.05 -1.57 -9.61
C CYS A 19 -6.05 -0.74 -10.42
N ASP A 20 -6.48 -0.17 -11.54
CA ASP A 20 -5.59 0.60 -12.41
C ASP A 20 -4.99 1.82 -11.71
N HIS A 21 -5.79 2.47 -10.85
CA HIS A 21 -5.30 3.54 -9.99
C HIS A 21 -4.23 3.05 -9.00
N ALA A 22 -4.35 1.83 -8.47
CA ALA A 22 -3.31 1.26 -7.61
C ALA A 22 -2.03 0.97 -8.40
N LYS A 23 -2.14 0.46 -9.65
CA LYS A 23 -0.99 0.24 -10.53
C LYS A 23 -0.24 1.55 -10.84
N GLU A 24 -0.96 2.66 -11.01
CA GLU A 24 -0.36 3.98 -11.16
C GLU A 24 0.46 4.39 -9.92
N VAL A 25 -0.06 4.14 -8.71
CA VAL A 25 0.66 4.40 -7.44
C VAL A 25 1.94 3.57 -7.33
N TRP A 26 1.87 2.27 -7.63
CA TRP A 26 3.08 1.44 -7.59
C TRP A 26 4.15 1.93 -8.57
N SER A 27 3.70 2.32 -9.77
CA SER A 27 4.56 2.84 -10.83
C SER A 27 5.21 4.17 -10.44
N SER A 28 4.44 5.12 -9.90
CA SER A 28 4.93 6.43 -9.47
C SER A 28 5.85 6.35 -8.24
N CYS A 29 5.61 5.39 -7.34
CA CYS A 29 6.48 5.11 -6.19
C CYS A 29 7.77 4.37 -6.57
N LYS A 30 7.96 4.01 -7.85
CA LYS A 30 9.11 3.26 -8.36
C LYS A 30 9.35 1.98 -7.54
N LEU A 31 8.25 1.26 -7.23
CA LEU A 31 8.31 -0.04 -6.57
C LEU A 31 7.75 -1.10 -7.52
N SER A 32 8.60 -2.02 -7.95
CA SER A 32 8.20 -3.17 -8.75
C SER A 32 8.37 -4.46 -7.96
N PHE A 33 7.37 -5.34 -8.04
CA PHE A 33 7.44 -6.64 -7.39
C PHE A 33 8.35 -7.58 -8.19
N PRO A 34 9.19 -8.40 -7.53
CA PRO A 34 10.08 -9.35 -8.19
C PRO A 34 9.36 -10.62 -8.69
N PHE A 35 8.02 -10.61 -8.69
CA PHE A 35 7.16 -11.72 -9.06
C PHE A 35 5.80 -11.18 -9.53
N GLU A 36 5.06 -12.04 -10.21
CA GLU A 36 3.67 -11.77 -10.57
C GLU A 36 2.75 -12.04 -9.37
N ILE A 37 1.78 -11.15 -9.14
CA ILE A 37 0.76 -11.32 -8.10
C ILE A 37 -0.45 -11.99 -8.73
N PHE A 38 -0.81 -13.17 -8.23
CA PHE A 38 -1.96 -13.91 -8.74
C PHE A 38 -3.27 -13.40 -8.14
N PRO A 39 -4.40 -13.41 -8.89
CA PRO A 39 -5.71 -13.01 -8.37
C PRO A 39 -6.19 -13.82 -7.15
N SER A 40 -5.69 -15.04 -6.98
CA SER A 40 -6.00 -15.90 -5.83
C SER A 40 -5.23 -15.54 -4.56
N TRP A 41 -4.23 -14.65 -4.64
CA TRP A 41 -3.43 -14.24 -3.50
C TRP A 41 -4.14 -13.16 -2.70
N ASP A 42 -4.08 -13.30 -1.38
CA ASP A 42 -4.47 -12.24 -0.46
C ASP A 42 -3.30 -11.28 -0.20
N TYR A 43 -3.54 -10.28 0.66
CA TYR A 43 -2.52 -9.32 1.03
C TYR A 43 -1.31 -9.98 1.73
N MET A 44 -1.55 -10.94 2.62
CA MET A 44 -0.51 -11.61 3.39
C MET A 44 0.34 -12.53 2.52
N ASP A 45 -0.25 -13.18 1.52
CA ASP A 45 0.47 -13.98 0.54
C ASP A 45 1.53 -13.15 -0.18
N VAL A 46 1.19 -11.93 -0.59
CA VAL A 46 2.13 -10.99 -1.22
C VAL A 46 3.24 -10.60 -0.26
N ILE A 47 2.91 -10.20 0.98
CA ILE A 47 3.90 -9.81 1.99
C ILE A 47 4.86 -10.97 2.30
N TRP A 48 4.35 -12.19 2.43
CA TRP A 48 5.16 -13.39 2.66
C TRP A 48 6.12 -13.66 1.50
N HIS A 49 5.66 -13.48 0.25
CA HIS A 49 6.53 -13.61 -0.90
C HIS A 49 7.60 -12.53 -0.93
N LEU A 50 7.30 -11.28 -0.57
CA LEU A 50 8.27 -10.20 -0.51
C LEU A 50 9.37 -10.42 0.53
N GLN A 51 9.05 -11.04 1.67
CA GLN A 51 10.05 -11.35 2.70
C GLN A 51 11.19 -12.22 2.16
N LYS A 52 10.91 -13.09 1.18
CA LYS A 52 11.94 -13.91 0.52
C LYS A 52 12.95 -13.08 -0.29
N TRP A 53 12.62 -11.82 -0.57
CA TRP A 53 13.44 -10.90 -1.37
C TRP A 53 14.07 -9.78 -0.54
N GLU A 54 13.87 -9.73 0.78
CA GLU A 54 14.33 -8.62 1.62
C GLU A 54 15.85 -8.45 1.61
N GLU A 55 16.61 -9.55 1.48
CA GLU A 55 18.08 -9.49 1.37
C GLU A 55 18.54 -8.87 0.04
N ALA A 56 17.90 -9.25 -1.07
CA ALA A 56 18.24 -8.74 -2.41
C ALA A 56 17.63 -7.36 -2.69
N ARG A 57 16.55 -7.00 -1.99
CA ARG A 57 15.81 -5.74 -2.11
C ARG A 57 15.44 -5.24 -0.72
N PRO A 58 16.39 -4.59 -0.02
CA PRO A 58 16.13 -4.03 1.30
C PRO A 58 14.92 -3.11 1.30
N GLU A 59 14.14 -3.16 2.38
CA GLU A 59 12.96 -2.31 2.63
C GLU A 59 11.78 -2.57 1.70
N ILE A 60 11.83 -3.61 0.85
CA ILE A 60 10.73 -3.91 -0.08
C ILE A 60 9.43 -4.20 0.68
N VAL A 61 9.49 -4.92 1.80
CA VAL A 61 8.31 -5.18 2.64
C VAL A 61 7.81 -3.89 3.29
N GLU A 62 8.70 -3.08 3.86
CA GLU A 62 8.32 -1.83 4.53
C GLU A 62 7.68 -0.84 3.54
N ARG A 63 8.30 -0.63 2.38
CA ARG A 63 7.76 0.23 1.31
C ARG A 63 6.41 -0.27 0.81
N THR A 64 6.24 -1.58 0.66
CA THR A 64 4.96 -2.16 0.26
C THR A 64 3.88 -1.86 1.27
N VAL A 65 4.13 -2.13 2.56
CA VAL A 65 3.16 -1.86 3.64
C VAL A 65 2.80 -0.37 3.71
N MET A 66 3.78 0.51 3.57
CA MET A 66 3.55 1.96 3.59
C MET A 66 2.67 2.42 2.43
N ILE A 67 2.97 1.98 1.20
CA ILE A 67 2.20 2.36 0.02
C ILE A 67 0.77 1.81 0.11
N SER A 68 0.61 0.55 0.52
CA SER A 68 -0.71 -0.05 0.75
C SER A 68 -1.52 0.71 1.80
N GLY A 69 -0.89 1.14 2.90
CA GLY A 69 -1.53 2.02 3.89
C GLY A 69 -2.00 3.35 3.31
N GLY A 70 -1.20 3.94 2.41
CA GLY A 70 -1.58 5.13 1.65
C GLY A 70 -2.80 4.90 0.76
N ILE A 71 -2.76 3.86 -0.08
CA ILE A 71 -3.87 3.49 -0.97
C ILE A 71 -5.17 3.33 -0.17
N TRP A 72 -5.11 2.63 0.96
CA TRP A 72 -6.26 2.43 1.84
C TRP A 72 -6.80 3.73 2.43
N LYS A 73 -5.91 4.61 2.91
CA LYS A 73 -6.31 5.91 3.44
C LYS A 73 -7.05 6.74 2.37
N ASN A 74 -6.48 6.84 1.16
CA ASN A 74 -7.09 7.59 0.06
C ASN A 74 -8.47 7.02 -0.32
N ARG A 75 -8.59 5.68 -0.32
CA ARG A 75 -9.86 5.00 -0.53
C ARG A 75 -10.90 5.36 0.55
N ASN A 76 -10.49 5.45 1.81
CA ASN A 76 -11.41 5.81 2.90
C ASN A 76 -11.87 7.27 2.77
N GLU A 77 -10.97 8.19 2.45
CA GLU A 77 -11.32 9.60 2.18
C GLU A 77 -12.35 9.69 1.04
N ALA A 78 -12.13 8.98 -0.07
CA ALA A 78 -13.08 8.91 -1.19
C ALA A 78 -14.47 8.36 -0.77
N ARG A 79 -14.48 7.33 0.08
CA ARG A 79 -15.72 6.69 0.54
C ARG A 79 -16.54 7.58 1.48
N HIS A 80 -15.89 8.49 2.21
CA HIS A 80 -16.54 9.42 3.13
C HIS A 80 -16.90 10.77 2.48
N GLY A 81 -16.67 10.93 1.18
CA GLY A 81 -17.01 12.15 0.44
C GLY A 81 -15.98 13.28 0.60
N ASP A 82 -14.80 12.98 1.14
CA ASP A 82 -13.68 13.90 1.21
C ASP A 82 -12.94 13.96 -0.14
N THR A 83 -12.13 15.00 -0.34
CA THR A 83 -11.43 15.27 -1.61
C THR A 83 -10.53 14.10 -2.01
N PHE A 84 -10.93 13.35 -3.04
CA PHE A 84 -10.09 12.34 -3.69
C PHE A 84 -8.87 13.01 -4.32
N ILE A 85 -7.67 12.69 -3.81
CA ILE A 85 -6.43 13.23 -4.36
C ILE A 85 -6.01 12.36 -5.53
N SER A 86 -5.83 12.98 -6.71
CA SER A 86 -5.30 12.27 -7.87
C SER A 86 -3.89 11.73 -7.58
N TYR A 87 -3.63 10.51 -8.03
CA TYR A 87 -2.44 9.75 -7.65
C TYR A 87 -1.07 10.37 -8.00
N PRO A 88 -0.91 11.24 -9.01
CA PRO A 88 0.33 11.99 -9.21
C PRO A 88 0.70 12.88 -8.01
N THR A 89 -0.28 13.50 -7.35
CA THR A 89 -0.08 14.33 -6.15
C THR A 89 0.05 13.47 -4.89
N PHE A 90 -0.73 12.39 -4.80
CA PHE A 90 -0.66 11.45 -3.68
C PHE A 90 0.70 10.76 -3.58
N SER A 91 1.33 10.43 -4.70
CA SER A 91 2.64 9.77 -4.73
C SER A 91 3.72 10.65 -4.10
N ASN A 92 3.71 11.96 -4.36
CA ASN A 92 4.60 12.91 -3.70
C ASN A 92 4.27 13.06 -2.21
N PHE A 93 3.00 13.02 -1.81
CA PHE A 93 2.59 13.09 -0.40
C PHE A 93 2.93 11.82 0.38
N VAL A 94 2.79 10.64 -0.21
CA VAL A 94 3.20 9.35 0.35
C VAL A 94 4.72 9.32 0.49
N ILE A 95 5.48 9.68 -0.55
CA ILE A 95 6.94 9.76 -0.48
C ILE A 95 7.39 10.77 0.60
N LEU A 96 6.79 11.97 0.66
CA LEU A 96 7.16 13.02 1.63
C LEU A 96 6.75 12.69 3.07
N ASN A 97 5.55 12.18 3.31
CA ASN A 97 5.13 11.76 4.65
C ASN A 97 5.87 10.51 5.11
N ASN A 98 6.26 9.62 4.20
CA ASN A 98 7.07 8.45 4.53
C ASN A 98 8.51 8.85 4.89
N LEU A 99 9.13 9.81 4.19
CA LEU A 99 10.44 10.37 4.60
C LEU A 99 10.39 11.05 5.99
N LEU A 100 9.25 11.65 6.35
CA LEU A 100 9.04 12.24 7.68
C LEU A 100 8.74 11.18 8.75
N LYS A 101 7.97 10.12 8.44
CA LYS A 101 7.75 8.96 9.33
C LYS A 101 9.02 8.12 9.53
N GLU A 102 9.88 7.97 8.53
CA GLU A 102 11.17 7.28 8.65
C GLU A 102 12.15 8.01 9.57
N ARG A 103 12.04 9.34 9.69
CA ARG A 103 12.82 10.12 10.66
C ARG A 103 12.34 9.91 12.10
N SER A 104 11.04 9.68 12.33
CA SER A 104 10.49 9.43 13.66
C SER A 104 10.54 7.95 14.08
N LEU A 105 10.41 7.00 13.14
CA LEU A 105 10.44 5.56 13.38
C LEU A 105 11.84 4.97 13.60
N ARG A 106 12.92 5.69 13.25
CA ARG A 106 14.29 5.34 13.67
C ARG A 106 14.47 5.32 15.19
N ILE A 107 13.54 5.92 15.94
CA ILE A 107 13.55 6.00 17.41
C ILE A 107 12.75 4.85 18.05
N TYR A 108 11.88 4.14 17.30
CA TYR A 108 10.96 3.14 17.87
C TYR A 108 10.97 1.81 17.09
N ASN A 109 10.84 0.69 17.80
CA ASN A 109 11.09 -0.67 17.29
C ASN A 109 10.15 -1.06 16.11
N ARG A 110 10.69 -1.05 14.87
CA ARG A 110 9.98 -1.17 13.57
C ARG A 110 9.09 -2.41 13.40
N ARG A 111 9.41 -3.55 14.03
CA ARG A 111 8.74 -4.84 13.77
C ARG A 111 7.38 -5.03 14.47
N SER A 112 7.17 -4.41 15.64
CA SER A 112 5.94 -4.58 16.42
C SER A 112 4.81 -3.67 15.95
N LEU A 113 5.14 -2.52 15.38
CA LEU A 113 4.16 -1.53 14.90
C LEU A 113 3.45 -1.99 13.62
N MET A 114 4.18 -2.57 12.65
CA MET A 114 3.59 -3.04 11.39
C MET A 114 2.54 -4.14 11.59
N ARG A 115 2.76 -5.09 12.52
CA ARG A 115 1.75 -6.12 12.84
C ARG A 115 0.49 -5.53 13.50
N ARG A 116 0.65 -4.51 14.34
CA ARG A 116 -0.49 -3.83 15.01
C ARG A 116 -1.28 -2.98 14.02
N GLU A 117 -0.62 -2.18 13.18
CA GLU A 117 -1.33 -1.34 12.22
C GLU A 117 -2.05 -2.17 11.15
N MET A 118 -1.48 -3.29 10.66
CA MET A 118 -2.17 -4.15 9.69
C MET A 118 -3.45 -4.80 10.25
N HIS A 119 -3.47 -5.26 11.50
CA HIS A 119 -4.67 -5.85 12.10
C HIS A 119 -5.75 -4.83 12.49
N VAL A 120 -5.37 -3.58 12.73
CA VAL A 120 -6.31 -2.51 13.11
C VAL A 120 -6.87 -1.78 11.87
N THR A 121 -6.06 -1.64 10.81
CA THR A 121 -6.38 -0.75 9.68
C THR A 121 -7.25 -1.42 8.60
N PHE A 122 -7.15 -2.74 8.42
CA PHE A 122 -7.87 -3.48 7.37
C PHE A 122 -9.05 -4.32 7.89
N LYS A 123 -9.86 -3.76 8.79
CA LYS A 123 -11.16 -4.35 9.12
C LYS A 123 -12.24 -3.82 8.16
N PHE A 124 -12.96 -4.75 7.54
CA PHE A 124 -14.17 -4.50 6.76
C PHE A 124 -15.38 -4.35 7.68
#